data_AF-A0A9D8K8Q7-F1
#
_entry.id   AF-A0A9D8K8Q7-F1
#
_cell.length_a   1.000
_cell.length_b   1.000
_cell.length_c   1.000
_cell.angle_alpha   90.00
_cell.angle_beta   90.00
_cell.angle_gamma   90.00
#
_symmetry.space_group_name_H-M   'P 1'
#
loop_
_entity.id
_entity.type
_entity.pdbx_description
1 polymer ?
#
loop_
_entity_poly.entity_id
_entity_poly.type
_entity_poly.pdbx_seq_one_letter_code
_entity_poly.pdbx_strand_id
1 'polypeptide(L)'
;MEKIKSKINDLEGFKELVVKRLGDFQPNFLGRHEEIMEEEKKGVRHFTSGVILPIHFSNNEEAPRFILTKRSKRVVQPGDLSFPGGHISMIDRLHGFFIAKGISPLARGRGFDAGWRSKKMGRKRGRGRGEKRIAANYLACALRETAEETGFPMRKIDYLGSLPPYGMMSFRRVIFPSVGAITGELKERLNWEVERIVSFNIEEMLNPKNYFWIDFDVPEDLKKASNREEWKFPALIIEDSVGREILWGATFYIILSFMWIVLNFTMPEIPQDKVIKKDIPENYFTGGFKKLLKAGFEREGKK
;
A
#
# COMPACT_ATOMS: atom_id res chain seq x y z
N MET A 1 21.52 5.95 -12.77
CA MET A 1 21.14 4.68 -12.10
C MET A 1 22.15 4.26 -11.04
N GLU A 2 23.45 4.21 -11.33
CA GLU A 2 24.50 3.87 -10.34
C GLU A 2 24.45 4.67 -9.03
N LYS A 3 24.26 5.99 -9.11
CA LYS A 3 24.11 6.85 -7.91
C LYS A 3 22.90 6.49 -7.05
N ILE A 4 21.83 5.96 -7.65
CA ILE A 4 20.64 5.50 -6.90
C ILE A 4 20.96 4.18 -6.22
N LYS A 5 21.55 3.22 -6.95
CA LYS A 5 21.98 1.93 -6.39
C LYS A 5 22.94 2.08 -5.22
N SER A 6 23.98 2.91 -5.38
CA SER A 6 24.92 3.20 -4.30
C SER A 6 24.24 3.73 -3.03
N LYS A 7 23.18 4.54 -3.15
CA LYS A 7 22.41 5.00 -1.99
C LYS A 7 21.57 3.91 -1.36
N ILE A 8 21.06 2.96 -2.16
CA ILE A 8 20.21 1.86 -1.70
C ILE A 8 21.04 0.83 -0.93
N ASN A 9 22.25 0.55 -1.41
CA ASN A 9 23.12 -0.49 -0.84
C ASN A 9 23.78 -0.05 0.48
N ASP A 10 23.86 1.25 0.74
CA ASP A 10 24.07 1.77 2.10
C ASP A 10 22.75 1.69 2.89
N LEU A 11 22.47 0.53 3.49
CA LEU A 11 21.16 0.26 4.11
C LEU A 11 20.78 1.27 5.20
N GLU A 12 21.72 1.62 6.07
CA GLU A 12 21.46 2.56 7.16
C GLU A 12 21.34 4.00 6.63
N GLY A 13 22.22 4.41 5.73
CA GLY A 13 22.11 5.71 5.05
C GLY A 13 20.85 5.83 4.20
N PHE A 14 20.39 4.73 3.60
CA PHE A 14 19.12 4.69 2.88
C PHE A 14 17.94 4.84 3.83
N LYS A 15 17.92 4.12 4.95
CA LYS A 15 16.88 4.25 5.99
C LYS A 15 16.79 5.70 6.49
N GLU A 16 17.93 6.35 6.71
CA GLU A 16 18.01 7.77 7.09
C GLU A 16 17.48 8.69 5.98
N LEU A 17 17.85 8.42 4.73
CA LEU A 17 17.35 9.16 3.57
C LEU A 17 15.83 9.07 3.46
N VAL A 18 15.25 7.89 3.65
CA VAL A 18 13.79 7.66 3.65
C VAL A 18 13.13 8.52 4.72
N VAL A 19 13.59 8.43 5.97
CA VAL A 19 13.06 9.20 7.11
C VAL A 19 13.12 10.70 6.81
N LYS A 20 14.25 11.18 6.31
CA LYS A 20 14.44 12.60 5.98
C LYS A 20 13.49 13.05 4.88
N ARG A 21 13.44 12.33 3.75
CA ARG A 21 12.65 12.71 2.57
C ARG A 21 11.15 12.69 2.86
N LEU A 22 10.65 11.66 3.53
CA LEU A 22 9.25 11.57 3.91
C LEU A 22 8.88 12.59 5.00
N GLY A 23 9.78 12.81 5.96
CA GLY A 23 9.62 13.83 7.00
C GLY A 23 9.58 15.26 6.45
N ASP A 24 10.31 15.54 5.37
CA ASP A 24 10.28 16.82 4.66
C ASP A 24 9.06 16.97 3.74
N PHE A 25 8.60 15.87 3.12
CA PHE A 25 7.47 15.89 2.16
C PHE A 25 6.13 16.23 2.82
N GLN A 26 5.83 15.64 4.00
CA GLN A 26 4.62 15.86 4.80
C GLN A 26 3.30 15.92 3.98
N PRO A 27 2.68 14.78 3.64
CA PRO A 27 1.44 14.76 2.86
C PRO A 27 0.27 15.44 3.61
N ASN A 28 -0.72 15.96 2.86
CA ASN A 28 -1.92 16.62 3.41
C ASN A 28 -3.06 15.63 3.64
N PHE A 29 -2.93 14.76 4.65
CA PHE A 29 -3.98 13.78 4.98
C PHE A 29 -5.24 14.46 5.51
N LEU A 30 -5.10 15.52 6.33
CA LEU A 30 -6.25 16.23 6.87
C LEU A 30 -7.08 16.86 5.74
N GLY A 31 -6.45 17.56 4.81
CA GLY A 31 -7.17 18.18 3.69
C GLY A 31 -7.90 17.14 2.83
N ARG A 32 -7.23 16.03 2.50
CA ARG A 32 -7.89 14.95 1.74
C ARG A 32 -9.03 14.31 2.53
N HIS A 33 -8.89 14.16 3.84
CA HIS A 33 -9.95 13.65 4.70
C HIS A 33 -11.14 14.63 4.79
N GLU A 34 -10.88 15.93 4.89
CA GLU A 34 -11.91 16.99 4.88
C GLU A 34 -12.70 16.97 3.56
N GLU A 35 -12.03 16.86 2.42
CA GLU A 35 -12.67 16.72 1.09
C GLU A 35 -13.62 15.51 1.05
N ILE A 36 -13.17 14.35 1.52
CA ILE A 36 -14.00 13.13 1.57
C ILE A 36 -15.25 13.36 2.44
N MET A 37 -15.09 13.98 3.60
CA MET A 37 -16.23 14.27 4.49
C MET A 37 -17.22 15.26 3.86
N GLU A 38 -16.76 16.19 3.02
CA GLU A 38 -17.62 17.09 2.27
C GLU A 38 -18.37 16.37 1.13
N GLU A 39 -17.70 15.46 0.42
CA GLU A 39 -18.30 14.59 -0.59
C GLU A 39 -19.37 13.67 0.04
N GLU A 40 -19.11 13.11 1.22
CA GLU A 40 -20.05 12.28 1.98
C GLU A 40 -21.30 13.05 2.42
N LYS A 41 -21.15 14.31 2.84
CA LYS A 41 -22.30 15.19 3.14
C LYS A 41 -23.18 15.43 1.91
N LYS A 42 -22.61 15.36 0.70
CA LYS A 42 -23.33 15.46 -0.58
C LYS A 42 -23.89 14.11 -1.05
N GLY A 43 -23.83 13.07 -0.22
CA GLY A 43 -24.35 11.73 -0.52
C GLY A 43 -23.38 10.83 -1.29
N VAL A 44 -22.14 11.26 -1.53
CA VAL A 44 -21.13 10.44 -2.20
C VAL A 44 -20.39 9.62 -1.15
N ARG A 45 -20.67 8.32 -1.07
CA ARG A 45 -19.99 7.45 -0.11
C ARG A 45 -18.56 7.11 -0.56
N HIS A 46 -17.60 7.26 0.35
CA HIS A 46 -16.21 6.85 0.15
C HIS A 46 -15.83 5.71 1.10
N PHE A 47 -14.86 4.91 0.68
CA PHE A 47 -14.19 3.96 1.56
C PHE A 47 -12.78 4.44 1.84
N THR A 48 -12.41 4.62 3.11
CA THR A 48 -11.03 5.01 3.46
C THR A 48 -10.26 3.85 4.06
N SER A 49 -9.00 3.75 3.68
CA SER A 49 -8.12 2.66 4.08
C SER A 49 -6.77 3.16 4.55
N GLY A 50 -6.28 2.60 5.64
CA GLY A 50 -4.88 2.72 6.04
C GLY A 50 -4.10 1.52 5.48
N VAL A 51 -2.97 1.79 4.83
CA VAL A 51 -2.05 0.73 4.36
C VAL A 51 -0.63 1.06 4.78
N ILE A 52 0.22 0.05 4.83
CA ILE A 52 1.64 0.23 5.11
C ILE A 52 2.48 -0.38 4.00
N LEU A 53 3.45 0.38 3.49
CA LEU A 53 4.56 -0.11 2.69
C LEU A 53 5.67 -0.57 3.64
N PRO A 54 5.82 -1.88 3.89
CA PRO A 54 6.87 -2.42 4.73
C PRO A 54 8.15 -2.59 3.91
N ILE A 55 9.27 -2.14 4.48
CA ILE A 55 10.60 -2.27 3.91
C ILE A 55 11.44 -3.09 4.89
N HIS A 56 12.01 -4.19 4.40
CA HIS A 56 12.96 -4.98 5.18
C HIS A 56 14.38 -4.55 4.87
N PHE A 57 15.10 -4.18 5.93
CA PHE A 57 16.52 -3.85 5.89
C PHE A 57 17.27 -4.99 6.56
N SER A 58 17.69 -5.98 5.79
CA SER A 58 18.45 -7.13 6.29
C SER A 58 19.94 -6.88 6.11
N ASN A 59 20.74 -6.99 7.18
CA ASN A 59 22.20 -6.90 7.08
C ASN A 59 22.83 -8.03 6.24
N ASN A 60 22.06 -9.09 5.95
CA ASN A 60 22.49 -10.20 5.11
C ASN A 60 22.13 -10.01 3.63
N GLU A 61 21.50 -8.88 3.27
CA GLU A 61 21.09 -8.56 1.90
C GLU A 61 21.81 -7.31 1.42
N GLU A 62 22.09 -7.25 0.11
CA GLU A 62 22.78 -6.10 -0.50
C GLU A 62 21.84 -4.89 -0.71
N ALA A 63 20.53 -5.12 -0.74
CA ALA A 63 19.53 -4.10 -0.97
C ALA A 63 18.27 -4.35 -0.12
N PRO A 64 17.54 -3.29 0.29
CA PRO A 64 16.26 -3.39 0.98
C PRO A 64 15.21 -4.06 0.10
N ARG A 65 14.29 -4.78 0.76
CA ARG A 65 13.18 -5.45 0.09
C ARG A 65 11.85 -4.82 0.43
N PHE A 66 10.99 -4.66 -0.56
CA PHE A 66 9.58 -4.39 -0.32
C PHE A 66 8.85 -5.68 0.04
N ILE A 67 7.83 -5.56 0.89
CA ILE A 67 7.01 -6.68 1.33
C ILE A 67 5.55 -6.40 1.02
N LEU A 68 4.94 -7.30 0.27
CA LEU A 68 3.56 -7.24 -0.18
C LEU A 68 2.83 -8.53 0.21
N THR A 69 1.52 -8.48 0.18
CA THR A 69 0.65 -9.65 0.29
C THR A 69 0.11 -9.99 -1.10
N LYS A 70 0.13 -11.28 -1.44
CA LYS A 70 -0.66 -11.78 -2.55
C LYS A 70 -2.06 -12.11 -2.04
N ARG A 71 -3.07 -11.47 -2.62
CA ARG A 71 -4.46 -11.63 -2.18
C ARG A 71 -4.98 -13.02 -2.51
N SER A 72 -5.67 -13.65 -1.57
CA SER A 72 -6.26 -14.97 -1.80
C SER A 72 -7.38 -14.93 -2.83
N LYS A 73 -7.71 -16.09 -3.40
CA LYS A 73 -8.81 -16.20 -4.39
C LYS A 73 -10.20 -15.92 -3.81
N ARG A 74 -10.32 -15.80 -2.48
CA ARG A 74 -11.60 -15.64 -1.78
C ARG A 74 -12.02 -14.18 -1.65
N VAL A 75 -11.09 -13.24 -1.78
CA VAL A 75 -11.32 -11.81 -1.62
C VAL A 75 -11.51 -11.10 -2.97
N VAL A 76 -11.93 -9.84 -2.92
CA VAL A 76 -11.97 -8.92 -4.07
C VAL A 76 -10.54 -8.73 -4.59
N GLN A 77 -10.37 -8.61 -5.91
CA GLN A 77 -9.06 -8.55 -6.60
C GLN A 77 -8.17 -9.77 -6.28
N PRO A 78 -8.65 -11.00 -6.56
CA PRO A 78 -7.93 -12.22 -6.23
C PRO A 78 -6.60 -12.32 -6.98
N GLY A 79 -5.55 -12.70 -6.28
CA GLY A 79 -4.21 -12.90 -6.84
C GLY A 79 -3.39 -11.62 -7.07
N ASP A 80 -3.98 -10.43 -6.88
CA ASP A 80 -3.22 -9.19 -6.99
C ASP A 80 -2.30 -8.97 -5.80
N LEU A 81 -1.23 -8.20 -6.03
CA LEU A 81 -0.32 -7.76 -5.00
C LEU A 81 -0.82 -6.49 -4.33
N SER A 82 -0.93 -6.52 -3.00
CA SER A 82 -1.34 -5.39 -2.19
C SER A 82 -0.38 -5.13 -1.04
N PHE A 83 -0.40 -3.91 -0.52
CA PHE A 83 0.14 -3.67 0.81
C PHE A 83 -0.75 -4.35 1.86
N PRO A 84 -0.17 -4.77 3.00
CA PRO A 84 -0.96 -5.03 4.18
C PRO A 84 -1.76 -3.79 4.58
N GLY A 85 -3.04 -3.97 4.89
CA GLY A 85 -3.92 -2.86 5.22
C GLY A 85 -5.37 -3.08 4.83
N GLY A 86 -6.23 -2.20 5.31
CA GLY A 86 -7.67 -2.44 5.22
C GLY A 86 -8.50 -1.21 5.52
N HIS A 87 -9.75 -1.41 5.89
CA HIS A 87 -10.68 -0.31 6.17
C HIS A 87 -10.44 0.27 7.55
N ILE A 88 -10.53 1.59 7.66
CA ILE A 88 -10.48 2.24 8.96
C ILE A 88 -11.71 1.85 9.79
N SER A 89 -11.46 1.57 11.07
CA SER A 89 -12.48 1.20 12.06
C SER A 89 -12.48 2.15 13.26
N MET A 90 -13.43 1.99 14.18
CA MET A 90 -13.52 2.84 15.36
C MET A 90 -12.34 2.66 16.33
N ILE A 91 -11.83 1.43 16.48
CA ILE A 91 -10.71 1.16 17.40
C ILE A 91 -9.42 1.85 16.95
N ASP A 92 -9.27 2.06 15.64
CA ASP A 92 -8.12 2.76 15.06
C ASP A 92 -8.05 4.23 15.49
N ARG A 93 -9.19 4.85 15.80
CA ARG A 93 -9.25 6.22 16.35
C ARG A 93 -8.75 6.29 17.78
N LEU A 94 -9.03 5.24 18.57
CA LEU A 94 -8.56 5.14 19.95
C LEU A 94 -7.04 4.91 19.97
N HIS A 95 -6.55 3.94 19.19
CA HIS A 95 -5.11 3.70 19.04
C HIS A 95 -4.39 4.91 18.44
N GLY A 96 -4.97 5.52 17.42
CA GLY A 96 -4.46 6.74 16.78
C GLY A 96 -4.34 7.90 17.75
N PHE A 97 -5.26 8.06 18.70
CA PHE A 97 -5.14 9.06 19.76
C PHE A 97 -3.87 8.88 20.60
N PHE A 98 -3.59 7.65 21.08
CA PHE A 98 -2.38 7.37 21.87
C PHE A 98 -1.10 7.53 21.07
N ILE A 99 -1.12 7.16 19.78
CA ILE A 99 0.01 7.35 18.85
C ILE A 99 0.27 8.84 18.64
N ALA A 100 -0.76 9.63 18.32
CA ALA A 100 -0.62 11.07 18.08
C ALA A 100 -0.13 11.85 19.32
N LYS A 101 -0.39 11.33 20.52
CA LYS A 101 0.09 11.88 21.79
C LYS A 101 1.52 11.44 22.17
N GLY A 102 2.11 10.49 21.45
CA GLY A 102 3.43 9.95 21.77
C GLY A 102 3.45 9.05 23.01
N ILE A 103 2.29 8.56 23.45
CA ILE A 103 2.14 7.72 24.64
C ILE A 103 2.26 6.23 24.27
N SER A 104 1.86 5.88 23.04
CA SER A 104 1.99 4.51 22.55
C SER A 104 3.46 4.09 22.43
N PRO A 105 3.82 2.84 22.79
CA PRO A 105 5.14 2.28 22.48
C PRO A 105 5.46 2.28 20.97
N LEU A 106 4.43 2.32 20.13
CA LEU A 106 4.56 2.41 18.67
C LEU A 106 4.96 3.82 18.19
N ALA A 107 4.79 4.86 19.02
CA ALA A 107 5.09 6.25 18.68
C ALA A 107 6.55 6.62 19.01
N ARG A 108 7.49 5.83 18.47
CA ARG A 108 8.93 5.96 18.75
C ARG A 108 9.73 5.86 17.45
N GLY A 109 10.97 6.35 17.49
CA GLY A 109 11.92 6.23 16.38
C GLY A 109 11.98 7.45 15.47
N ARG A 110 13.00 7.44 14.60
CA ARG A 110 13.42 8.61 13.82
C ARG A 110 12.35 9.12 12.84
N GLY A 111 11.51 8.26 12.28
CA GLY A 111 10.40 8.68 11.42
C GLY A 111 9.30 9.43 12.18
N PHE A 112 9.01 9.02 13.42
CA PHE A 112 8.13 9.79 14.30
C PHE A 112 8.75 11.14 14.66
N ASP A 113 10.04 11.18 15.00
CA ASP A 113 10.68 12.46 15.33
C ASP A 113 10.72 13.43 14.12
N ALA A 114 11.10 12.92 12.94
CA ALA A 114 11.24 13.70 11.71
C ALA A 114 9.89 14.19 11.15
N GLY A 115 8.85 13.35 11.17
CA GLY A 115 7.52 13.73 10.70
C GLY A 115 6.73 14.51 11.76
N TRP A 116 6.67 13.97 12.98
CA TRP A 116 5.66 14.33 13.97
C TRP A 116 6.15 15.29 15.05
N ARG A 117 7.45 15.28 15.36
CA ARG A 117 8.06 16.22 16.32
C ARG A 117 8.81 17.36 15.65
N SER A 118 8.90 17.35 14.31
CA SER A 118 9.49 18.45 13.55
C SER A 118 8.75 19.77 13.77
N LYS A 119 9.53 20.83 14.04
CA LYS A 119 9.04 22.21 14.13
C LYS A 119 8.33 22.67 12.85
N LYS A 120 8.59 22.04 11.69
CA LYS A 120 7.92 22.33 10.40
C LYS A 120 6.41 22.03 10.45
N MET A 121 6.01 20.91 11.08
CA MET A 121 4.61 20.53 11.23
C MET A 121 3.83 21.49 12.15
N GLY A 122 4.54 22.25 13.00
CA GLY A 122 3.98 23.25 13.91
C GLY A 122 3.84 24.67 13.34
N ARG A 123 4.37 24.98 12.14
CA ARG A 123 4.30 26.34 11.56
C ARG A 123 2.95 26.69 10.96
N LYS A 124 2.08 25.72 10.65
CA LYS A 124 0.68 25.97 10.26
C LYS A 124 -0.21 25.98 11.51
N ARG A 125 -0.42 27.18 12.08
CA ARG A 125 -1.33 27.50 13.20
C ARG A 125 -2.56 26.56 13.21
N GLY A 126 -2.74 25.76 14.27
CA GLY A 126 -3.92 24.91 14.50
C GLY A 126 -4.04 23.62 13.68
N ARG A 127 -3.67 23.63 12.39
CA ARG A 127 -3.87 22.52 11.44
C ARG A 127 -2.99 21.29 11.73
N GLY A 128 -1.80 21.50 12.29
CA GLY A 128 -0.84 20.42 12.58
C GLY A 128 -1.32 19.38 13.60
N ARG A 129 -2.22 19.73 14.53
CA ARG A 129 -2.79 18.75 15.48
C ARG A 129 -3.80 17.82 14.79
N GLY A 130 -4.62 18.38 13.89
CA GLY A 130 -5.58 17.61 13.09
C GLY A 130 -4.86 16.65 12.15
N GLU A 131 -3.84 17.14 11.45
CA GLU A 131 -2.99 16.34 10.55
C GLU A 131 -2.39 15.13 11.27
N LYS A 132 -1.74 15.35 12.41
CA LYS A 132 -1.20 14.27 13.26
C LYS A 132 -2.29 13.27 13.63
N ARG A 133 -3.45 13.72 14.11
CA ARG A 133 -4.51 12.81 14.52
C ARG A 133 -5.01 11.94 13.36
N ILE A 134 -5.23 12.53 12.19
CA ILE A 134 -5.71 11.79 11.01
C ILE A 134 -4.66 10.79 10.53
N ALA A 135 -3.39 11.21 10.40
CA ALA A 135 -2.31 10.30 10.05
C ALA A 135 -2.16 9.15 11.06
N ALA A 136 -2.41 9.40 12.34
CA ALA A 136 -2.21 8.40 13.38
C ALA A 136 -3.33 7.36 13.36
N ASN A 137 -4.55 7.78 13.04
CA ASN A 137 -5.67 6.86 12.85
C ASN A 137 -5.43 5.92 11.66
N TYR A 138 -4.94 6.45 10.53
CA TYR A 138 -4.64 5.62 9.37
C TYR A 138 -3.42 4.72 9.57
N LEU A 139 -2.39 5.19 10.30
CA LEU A 139 -1.28 4.34 10.72
C LEU A 139 -1.74 3.23 11.67
N ALA A 140 -2.60 3.54 12.65
CA ALA A 140 -3.16 2.55 13.55
C ALA A 140 -3.94 1.46 12.79
N CYS A 141 -4.77 1.87 11.82
CA CYS A 141 -5.46 0.96 10.92
C CYS A 141 -4.48 0.08 10.16
N ALA A 142 -3.47 0.65 9.50
CA ALA A 142 -2.49 -0.13 8.75
C ALA A 142 -1.75 -1.16 9.62
N LEU A 143 -1.34 -0.77 10.84
CA LEU A 143 -0.65 -1.65 11.78
C LEU A 143 -1.55 -2.79 12.28
N ARG A 144 -2.82 -2.49 12.63
CA ARG A 144 -3.80 -3.49 13.05
C ARG A 144 -4.04 -4.51 11.93
N GLU A 145 -4.37 -4.04 10.74
CA GLU A 145 -4.64 -4.88 9.57
C GLU A 145 -3.42 -5.74 9.21
N THR A 146 -2.21 -5.17 9.26
CA THR A 146 -0.98 -5.96 9.06
C THR A 146 -0.88 -7.11 10.05
N ALA A 147 -1.17 -6.86 11.33
CA ALA A 147 -1.14 -7.90 12.35
C ALA A 147 -2.23 -8.96 12.14
N GLU A 148 -3.42 -8.57 11.69
CA GLU A 148 -4.54 -9.48 11.41
C GLU A 148 -4.28 -10.33 10.15
N GLU A 149 -3.71 -9.75 9.09
CA GLU A 149 -3.46 -10.41 7.81
C GLU A 149 -2.25 -11.33 7.83
N THR A 150 -1.17 -10.90 8.49
CA THR A 150 0.14 -11.56 8.40
C THR A 150 0.62 -12.17 9.71
N GLY A 151 -0.05 -11.84 10.82
CA GLY A 151 0.42 -12.17 12.17
C GLY A 151 1.64 -11.36 12.63
N PHE A 152 2.13 -10.42 11.81
CA PHE A 152 3.34 -9.67 12.11
C PHE A 152 3.10 -8.69 13.28
N PRO A 153 3.91 -8.73 14.35
CA PRO A 153 3.68 -7.85 15.50
C PRO A 153 3.87 -6.38 15.15
N MET A 154 2.87 -5.54 15.47
CA MET A 154 2.91 -4.08 15.24
C MET A 154 4.19 -3.41 15.78
N ARG A 155 4.70 -3.87 16.94
CA ARG A 155 5.92 -3.35 17.59
C ARG A 155 7.22 -3.59 16.82
N LYS A 156 7.20 -4.47 15.81
CA LYS A 156 8.34 -4.75 14.95
C LYS A 156 8.31 -3.91 13.67
N ILE A 157 7.42 -2.92 13.60
CA ILE A 157 7.35 -1.99 12.47
C ILE A 157 7.71 -0.60 12.96
N ASP A 158 8.88 -0.13 12.55
CA ASP A 158 9.34 1.23 12.80
C ASP A 158 8.76 2.17 11.74
N TYR A 159 7.89 3.08 12.12
CA TYR A 159 7.35 4.08 11.19
C TYR A 159 8.45 5.00 10.64
N LEU A 160 8.51 5.16 9.32
CA LEU A 160 9.49 6.00 8.63
C LEU A 160 8.89 7.30 8.07
N GLY A 161 7.58 7.32 7.79
CA GLY A 161 6.91 8.47 7.19
C GLY A 161 5.62 8.10 6.47
N SER A 162 4.96 9.08 5.87
CA SER A 162 3.71 8.87 5.11
C SER A 162 3.89 9.32 3.65
N LEU A 163 3.19 8.63 2.75
CA LEU A 163 3.14 8.93 1.32
C LEU A 163 1.81 9.66 0.99
N PRO A 164 1.69 10.36 -0.14
CA PRO A 164 0.43 10.99 -0.55
C PRO A 164 -0.77 10.04 -0.53
N PRO A 165 -1.98 10.49 -0.14
CA PRO A 165 -3.19 9.70 -0.31
C PRO A 165 -3.41 9.35 -1.79
N TYR A 166 -3.90 8.14 -2.04
CA TYR A 166 -4.19 7.64 -3.39
C TYR A 166 -5.67 7.37 -3.57
N GLY A 167 -6.30 8.01 -4.56
CA GLY A 167 -7.71 7.79 -4.92
C GLY A 167 -7.87 6.71 -5.97
N MET A 168 -8.71 5.71 -5.71
CA MET A 168 -9.09 4.68 -6.68
C MET A 168 -10.42 5.02 -7.34
N MET A 169 -10.44 5.03 -8.68
CA MET A 169 -11.66 5.26 -9.45
C MET A 169 -12.67 4.11 -9.32
N SER A 170 -12.22 2.85 -9.39
CA SER A 170 -13.09 1.68 -9.51
C SER A 170 -13.89 1.32 -8.25
N PHE A 171 -13.55 1.85 -7.07
CA PHE A 171 -14.17 1.46 -5.79
C PHE A 171 -14.50 2.65 -4.87
N ARG A 172 -14.40 3.90 -5.37
CA ARG A 172 -14.49 5.12 -4.54
C ARG A 172 -13.69 5.01 -3.23
N ARG A 173 -12.52 4.38 -3.34
CA ARG A 173 -11.63 4.11 -2.21
C ARG A 173 -10.52 5.15 -2.18
N VAL A 174 -10.21 5.65 -0.99
CA VAL A 174 -9.03 6.51 -0.77
C VAL A 174 -8.10 5.79 0.20
N ILE A 175 -6.88 5.58 -0.25
CA ILE A 175 -5.82 4.89 0.48
C ILE A 175 -4.92 5.95 1.13
N PHE A 176 -4.61 5.76 2.40
CA PHE A 176 -3.72 6.60 3.20
C PHE A 176 -2.45 5.80 3.56
N PRO A 177 -1.41 5.84 2.70
CA PRO A 177 -0.23 5.01 2.83
C PRO A 177 0.78 5.54 3.86
N SER A 178 1.24 4.64 4.72
CA SER A 178 2.42 4.84 5.59
C SER A 178 3.58 3.97 5.14
N VAL A 179 4.80 4.31 5.54
CA VAL A 179 6.01 3.52 5.28
C VAL A 179 6.59 3.07 6.61
N GLY A 180 6.95 1.79 6.70
CA GLY A 180 7.53 1.20 7.91
C GLY A 180 8.75 0.34 7.60
N ALA A 181 9.77 0.40 8.45
CA ALA A 181 10.87 -0.56 8.45
C ALA A 181 10.50 -1.78 9.31
N ILE A 182 10.65 -2.97 8.75
CA ILE A 182 10.50 -4.22 9.49
C ILE A 182 11.76 -4.48 10.30
N THR A 183 11.60 -4.77 11.59
CA THR A 183 12.69 -5.15 12.49
C THR A 183 12.61 -6.62 12.87
N GLY A 184 13.69 -7.35 12.58
CA GLY A 184 13.84 -8.78 12.86
C GLY A 184 13.08 -9.70 11.90
N GLU A 185 13.08 -10.98 12.21
CA GLU A 185 12.55 -12.01 11.33
C GLU A 185 11.03 -11.93 11.11
N LEU A 186 10.62 -12.14 9.86
CA LEU A 186 9.26 -12.39 9.42
C LEU A 186 8.86 -13.82 9.79
N LYS A 187 8.07 -13.97 10.85
CA LYS A 187 7.42 -15.23 11.19
C LYS A 187 5.96 -15.12 10.82
N GLU A 188 5.60 -15.71 9.69
CA GLU A 188 4.29 -15.53 9.07
C GLU A 188 3.21 -16.37 9.76
N ARG A 189 2.06 -15.76 10.00
CA ARG A 189 0.81 -16.43 10.35
C ARG A 189 -0.31 -15.81 9.53
N LEU A 190 -0.43 -16.28 8.30
CA LEU A 190 -1.33 -15.71 7.31
C LEU A 190 -2.77 -16.07 7.63
N ASN A 191 -3.66 -15.08 7.51
CA ASN A 191 -5.09 -15.33 7.55
C ASN A 191 -5.62 -15.77 6.16
N TRP A 192 -6.92 -16.02 6.07
CA TRP A 192 -7.56 -16.50 4.84
C TRP A 192 -7.61 -15.47 3.69
N GLU A 193 -7.34 -14.19 3.96
CA GLU A 193 -7.31 -13.12 2.97
C GLU A 193 -5.99 -13.09 2.19
N VAL A 194 -4.93 -13.64 2.76
CA VAL A 194 -3.59 -13.65 2.19
C VAL A 194 -3.22 -15.05 1.71
N GLU A 195 -2.87 -15.17 0.43
CA GLU A 195 -2.33 -16.41 -0.14
C GLU A 195 -0.90 -16.66 0.36
N ARG A 196 -0.05 -15.63 0.26
CA ARG A 196 1.35 -15.67 0.66
C ARG A 196 1.93 -14.25 0.78
N ILE A 197 3.05 -14.13 1.47
CA ILE A 197 3.89 -12.94 1.37
C ILE A 197 4.70 -12.98 0.07
N VAL A 198 4.85 -11.82 -0.55
CA VAL A 198 5.68 -11.58 -1.72
C VAL A 198 6.71 -10.52 -1.33
N SER A 199 7.97 -10.82 -1.52
CA SER A 199 9.05 -9.89 -1.23
C SER A 199 9.99 -9.77 -2.41
N PHE A 200 10.33 -8.55 -2.80
CA PHE A 200 11.16 -8.29 -3.97
C PHE A 200 12.15 -7.16 -3.70
N ASN A 201 13.28 -7.14 -4.40
CA ASN A 201 14.34 -6.16 -4.19
C ASN A 201 13.92 -4.80 -4.75
N ILE A 202 14.19 -3.72 -4.01
CA ILE A 202 13.91 -2.35 -4.50
C ILE A 202 14.62 -2.05 -5.84
N GLU A 203 15.76 -2.68 -6.09
CA GLU A 203 16.49 -2.52 -7.35
C GLU A 203 15.73 -3.03 -8.58
N GLU A 204 14.72 -3.89 -8.42
CA GLU A 204 13.88 -4.32 -9.54
C GLU A 204 13.04 -3.17 -10.11
N MET A 205 12.71 -2.17 -9.30
CA MET A 205 12.11 -0.91 -9.76
C MET A 205 13.07 -0.12 -10.66
N LEU A 206 14.39 -0.34 -10.54
CA LEU A 206 15.38 0.43 -11.28
C LEU A 206 15.64 -0.14 -12.68
N ASN A 207 15.17 -1.34 -12.99
CA ASN A 207 15.45 -2.01 -14.25
C ASN A 207 14.35 -1.72 -15.28
N PRO A 208 14.63 -0.96 -16.36
CA PRO A 208 13.63 -0.67 -17.40
C PRO A 208 13.08 -1.94 -18.07
N LYS A 209 13.86 -3.03 -18.07
CA LYS A 209 13.42 -4.32 -18.63
C LYS A 209 12.30 -4.98 -17.83
N ASN A 210 12.01 -4.52 -16.61
CA ASN A 210 10.93 -5.09 -15.80
C ASN A 210 9.57 -4.41 -16.08
N TYR A 211 9.56 -3.25 -16.74
CA TYR A 211 8.33 -2.49 -17.00
C TYR A 211 7.61 -2.95 -18.27
N PHE A 212 6.30 -3.05 -18.24
CA PHE A 212 5.47 -3.50 -19.37
C PHE A 212 4.04 -2.95 -19.25
N TRP A 213 3.25 -3.07 -20.31
CA TRP A 213 1.82 -2.79 -20.31
C TRP A 213 1.04 -4.07 -20.01
N ILE A 214 0.19 -4.06 -18.98
CA ILE A 214 -0.86 -5.08 -18.86
C ILE A 214 -2.04 -4.63 -19.70
N ASP A 215 -2.49 -5.50 -20.59
CA ASP A 215 -3.73 -5.33 -21.34
C ASP A 215 -4.79 -6.29 -20.79
N PHE A 216 -5.86 -5.74 -20.25
CA PHE A 216 -6.94 -6.56 -19.71
C PHE A 216 -7.94 -6.92 -20.80
N ASP A 217 -8.19 -8.23 -20.94
CA ASP A 217 -9.33 -8.68 -21.73
C ASP A 217 -10.60 -8.53 -20.89
N VAL A 218 -11.26 -7.39 -21.05
CA VAL A 218 -12.53 -7.07 -20.39
C VAL A 218 -13.70 -7.33 -21.32
N PRO A 219 -14.80 -7.93 -20.82
CA PRO A 219 -16.05 -8.05 -21.55
C PRO A 219 -16.52 -6.70 -22.11
N GLU A 220 -17.06 -6.72 -23.33
CA GLU A 220 -17.45 -5.53 -24.09
C GLU A 220 -18.46 -4.64 -23.34
N ASP A 221 -19.34 -5.25 -22.55
CA ASP A 221 -20.32 -4.53 -21.72
C ASP A 221 -19.64 -3.67 -20.64
N LEU A 222 -18.52 -4.14 -20.06
CA LEU A 222 -17.74 -3.36 -19.09
C LEU A 222 -16.96 -2.23 -19.76
N LYS A 223 -16.47 -2.43 -20.98
CA LYS A 223 -15.81 -1.36 -21.76
C LYS A 223 -16.80 -0.21 -21.99
N LYS A 224 -18.00 -0.52 -22.48
CA LYS A 224 -19.08 0.46 -22.71
C LYS A 224 -19.49 1.18 -21.43
N ALA A 225 -19.66 0.46 -20.32
CA ALA A 225 -20.03 1.07 -19.04
C ALA A 225 -18.95 1.99 -18.44
N SER A 226 -17.67 1.70 -18.72
CA SER A 226 -16.53 2.47 -18.21
C SER A 226 -16.15 3.69 -19.06
N ASN A 227 -16.69 3.80 -20.28
CA ASN A 227 -16.29 4.78 -21.29
C ASN A 227 -14.76 4.80 -21.54
N ARG A 228 -14.11 3.63 -21.43
CA ARG A 228 -12.68 3.43 -21.73
C ARG A 228 -12.51 2.51 -22.91
N GLU A 229 -11.84 3.00 -23.94
CA GLU A 229 -11.50 2.22 -25.13
C GLU A 229 -10.32 1.27 -24.88
N GLU A 230 -9.33 1.70 -24.09
CA GLU A 230 -8.18 0.86 -23.72
C GLU A 230 -8.12 0.58 -22.21
N TRP A 231 -7.89 -0.68 -21.89
CA TRP A 231 -7.65 -1.17 -20.53
C TRP A 231 -6.19 -1.56 -20.34
N LYS A 232 -5.31 -0.71 -20.84
CA LYS A 232 -3.86 -0.85 -20.71
C LYS A 232 -3.35 -0.06 -19.50
N PHE A 233 -2.58 -0.74 -18.65
CA PHE A 233 -2.00 -0.12 -17.47
C PHE A 233 -0.52 -0.46 -17.34
N PRO A 234 0.33 0.47 -16.89
CA PRO A 234 1.72 0.17 -16.65
C PRO A 234 1.86 -0.79 -15.47
N ALA A 235 2.83 -1.68 -15.57
CA ALA A 235 3.13 -2.69 -14.58
C ALA A 235 4.62 -3.02 -14.53
N LEU A 236 5.01 -3.73 -13.48
CA LEU A 236 6.35 -4.21 -13.24
C LEU A 236 6.34 -5.71 -12.98
N ILE A 237 7.20 -6.46 -13.67
CA ILE A 237 7.46 -7.86 -13.33
C ILE A 237 8.44 -7.83 -12.17
N ILE A 238 8.05 -8.48 -11.08
CA ILE A 238 8.93 -8.70 -9.94
C ILE A 238 9.18 -10.18 -9.76
N GLU A 239 10.32 -10.53 -9.18
CA GLU A 239 10.71 -11.90 -8.92
C GLU A 239 11.00 -12.08 -7.42
N ASP A 240 10.33 -13.06 -6.82
CA ASP A 240 10.63 -13.50 -5.46
C ASP A 240 11.15 -14.94 -5.43
N SER A 241 11.36 -15.49 -4.24
CA SER A 241 11.87 -16.86 -4.09
C SER A 241 10.93 -17.95 -4.61
N VAL A 242 9.65 -17.63 -4.85
CA VAL A 242 8.63 -18.56 -5.36
C VAL A 242 8.49 -18.42 -6.87
N GLY A 243 8.61 -17.20 -7.40
CA GLY A 243 8.64 -16.96 -8.83
C GLY A 243 8.26 -15.54 -9.21
N ARG A 244 7.81 -15.39 -10.46
CA ARG A 244 7.44 -14.10 -11.02
C ARG A 244 6.02 -13.70 -10.65
N GLU A 245 5.86 -12.44 -10.27
CA GLU A 245 4.57 -11.82 -10.01
C GLU A 245 4.44 -10.49 -10.76
N ILE A 246 3.21 -10.03 -10.90
CA ILE A 246 2.88 -8.80 -11.61
C ILE A 246 2.44 -7.74 -10.60
N LEU A 247 3.24 -6.68 -10.48
CA LEU A 247 2.94 -5.51 -9.68
C LEU A 247 2.29 -4.43 -10.57
N TRP A 248 1.06 -4.05 -10.25
CA TRP A 248 0.29 -3.09 -11.04
C TRP A 248 -0.72 -2.32 -10.17
N GLY A 249 -1.47 -1.40 -10.79
CA GLY A 249 -2.58 -0.71 -10.13
C GLY A 249 -2.14 0.19 -8.96
N ALA A 250 -2.99 0.30 -7.94
CA ALA A 250 -2.76 1.24 -6.82
C ALA A 250 -1.44 0.95 -6.09
N THR A 251 -1.12 -0.32 -5.85
CA THR A 251 0.13 -0.74 -5.19
C THR A 251 1.34 -0.25 -5.98
N PHE A 252 1.36 -0.47 -7.30
CA PHE A 252 2.43 -0.01 -8.18
C PHE A 252 2.62 1.51 -8.15
N TYR A 253 1.53 2.28 -8.29
CA TYR A 253 1.61 3.75 -8.28
C TYR A 253 2.05 4.32 -6.92
N ILE A 254 1.66 3.71 -5.81
CA ILE A 254 2.12 4.12 -4.48
C ILE A 254 3.62 3.83 -4.31
N ILE A 255 4.12 2.68 -4.79
CA ILE A 255 5.56 2.40 -4.79
C ILE A 255 6.30 3.39 -5.70
N LEU A 256 5.78 3.72 -6.89
CA LEU A 256 6.35 4.78 -7.73
C LEU A 256 6.40 6.13 -7.02
N SER A 257 5.36 6.48 -6.25
CA SER A 257 5.35 7.69 -5.42
C SER A 257 6.47 7.67 -4.38
N PHE A 258 6.68 6.54 -3.70
CA PHE A 258 7.82 6.35 -2.79
C PHE A 258 9.16 6.54 -3.51
N MET A 259 9.34 5.89 -4.66
CA MET A 259 10.57 5.97 -5.45
C MET A 259 10.86 7.41 -5.91
N TRP A 260 9.82 8.15 -6.31
CA TRP A 260 9.94 9.55 -6.67
C TRP A 260 10.33 10.43 -5.47
N ILE A 261 9.62 10.32 -4.34
CA ILE A 261 9.87 11.17 -3.16
C ILE A 261 11.25 10.93 -2.55
N VAL A 262 11.65 9.67 -2.43
CA VAL A 262 12.90 9.30 -1.72
C VAL A 262 14.11 9.37 -2.65
N LEU A 263 13.98 8.87 -3.88
CA LEU A 263 15.11 8.66 -4.79
C LEU A 263 15.11 9.61 -5.98
N ASN A 264 14.06 10.42 -6.16
CA ASN A 264 13.84 11.22 -7.37
C ASN A 264 13.84 10.34 -8.64
N PHE A 265 13.33 9.12 -8.52
CA PHE A 265 13.19 8.18 -9.62
C PHE A 265 11.83 8.35 -10.28
N THR A 266 11.81 8.33 -11.61
CA THR A 266 10.60 8.33 -12.43
C THR A 266 10.55 7.06 -13.26
N MET A 267 9.34 6.55 -13.46
CA MET A 267 9.11 5.39 -14.31
C MET A 267 9.71 5.62 -15.71
N PRO A 268 10.47 4.66 -16.27
CA PRO A 268 10.96 4.76 -17.64
C PRO A 268 9.81 4.62 -18.64
N GLU A 269 10.05 5.05 -19.87
CA GLU A 269 9.13 4.80 -20.96
C GLU A 269 8.99 3.29 -21.22
N ILE A 270 7.75 2.85 -21.44
CA ILE A 270 7.42 1.45 -21.72
C ILE A 270 7.15 1.33 -23.22
N PRO A 271 7.94 0.54 -23.96
CA PRO A 271 7.66 0.27 -25.37
C PRO A 271 6.23 -0.25 -25.58
N GLN A 272 5.53 0.29 -26.57
CA GLN A 272 4.10 0.01 -26.80
C GLN A 272 3.81 -1.45 -27.16
N ASP A 273 4.80 -2.16 -27.71
CA ASP A 273 4.76 -3.56 -28.07
C ASP A 273 5.02 -4.50 -26.88
N LYS A 274 5.53 -3.96 -25.76
CA LYS A 274 5.83 -4.74 -24.56
C LYS A 274 4.59 -4.93 -23.70
N VAL A 275 3.71 -5.82 -24.15
CA VAL A 275 2.38 -6.07 -23.58
C VAL A 275 2.27 -7.49 -23.01
N ILE A 276 1.62 -7.62 -21.86
CA ILE A 276 1.17 -8.90 -21.30
C ILE A 276 -0.36 -8.86 -21.20
N LYS A 277 -1.01 -9.86 -21.80
CA LYS A 277 -2.45 -10.03 -21.66
C LYS A 277 -2.77 -10.63 -20.29
N LYS A 278 -3.77 -10.07 -19.60
CA LYS A 278 -4.24 -10.58 -18.30
C LYS A 278 -5.76 -10.71 -18.32
N ASP A 279 -6.24 -11.92 -18.05
CA ASP A 279 -7.66 -12.17 -17.89
C ASP A 279 -8.13 -11.62 -16.54
N ILE A 280 -9.32 -11.02 -16.53
CA ILE A 280 -9.99 -10.61 -15.30
C ILE A 280 -10.95 -11.73 -14.89
N PRO A 281 -10.76 -12.38 -13.72
CA PRO A 281 -11.72 -13.34 -13.21
C PRO A 281 -13.13 -12.74 -13.08
N GLU A 282 -14.19 -13.51 -13.36
CA GLU A 282 -15.59 -13.02 -13.25
C GLU A 282 -15.89 -12.38 -11.88
N ASN A 283 -15.26 -12.89 -10.83
CA ASN A 283 -15.42 -12.43 -9.45
C ASN A 283 -14.41 -11.35 -9.03
N TYR A 284 -13.67 -10.75 -9.97
CA TYR A 284 -12.58 -9.83 -9.66
C TYR A 284 -13.04 -8.59 -8.87
N PHE A 285 -14.21 -8.03 -9.20
CA PHE A 285 -14.77 -6.88 -8.51
C PHE A 285 -15.65 -7.25 -7.30
N THR A 286 -16.07 -8.51 -7.19
CA THR A 286 -17.10 -8.95 -6.21
C THR A 286 -16.60 -9.94 -5.16
N GLY A 287 -15.43 -10.57 -5.37
CA GLY A 287 -14.86 -11.61 -4.52
C GLY A 287 -15.54 -12.98 -4.66
N GLY A 288 -14.88 -14.05 -4.19
CA GLY A 288 -15.36 -15.43 -4.31
C GLY A 288 -16.50 -15.82 -3.35
N PHE A 289 -16.79 -15.00 -2.34
CA PHE A 289 -17.70 -15.37 -1.24
C PHE A 289 -19.15 -15.63 -1.69
N LYS A 290 -19.63 -14.96 -2.75
CA LYS A 290 -20.99 -15.18 -3.28
C LYS A 290 -21.22 -16.58 -3.84
N LYS A 291 -20.19 -17.30 -4.32
CA LYS A 291 -20.33 -18.64 -4.90
C LYS A 291 -20.39 -19.74 -3.82
N LEU A 292 -19.70 -19.56 -2.70
CA LEU A 292 -19.69 -20.52 -1.57
C LEU A 292 -21.02 -20.53 -0.81
N LEU A 293 -21.66 -19.38 -0.62
CA LEU A 293 -23.03 -19.32 -0.09
C LEU A 293 -24.04 -20.00 -1.04
N LYS A 294 -23.90 -19.79 -2.35
CA LYS A 294 -24.78 -20.45 -3.34
C LYS A 294 -24.58 -21.97 -3.40
N ALA A 295 -23.34 -22.44 -3.30
CA ALA A 295 -23.01 -23.87 -3.25
C ALA A 295 -23.38 -24.55 -1.91
N GLY A 296 -23.45 -23.79 -0.81
CA GLY A 296 -23.96 -24.28 0.48
C GLY A 296 -25.48 -24.44 0.47
N PHE A 297 -26.22 -23.46 -0.07
CA PHE A 297 -27.67 -23.52 -0.19
C PHE A 297 -28.17 -24.57 -1.19
N GLU A 298 -27.43 -24.85 -2.27
CA GLU A 298 -27.80 -25.91 -3.23
C GLU A 298 -27.53 -27.33 -2.72
N ARG A 299 -26.69 -27.51 -1.69
CA ARG A 299 -26.45 -28.82 -1.06
C ARG A 299 -27.41 -29.14 0.09
N GLU A 300 -28.01 -28.14 0.73
CA GLU A 300 -29.03 -28.35 1.76
C GLU A 300 -30.47 -28.41 1.21
N GLY A 301 -30.69 -28.06 -0.05
CA GLY A 301 -32.00 -28.17 -0.74
C GLY A 301 -32.24 -29.50 -1.47
N LYS A 302 -31.38 -30.51 -1.30
CA LYS A 302 -31.54 -31.88 -1.84
C LYS A 302 -31.32 -32.92 -0.75
N LYS A 303 -32.23 -32.97 0.21
CA LYS A 303 -32.59 -34.18 0.95
C LYS A 303 -34.08 -34.19 1.20
#